data_AF-A0A852VQ98-F1
#
_entry.id   AF-A0A852VQ98-F1
#
_cell.length_a   1.000
_cell.length_b   1.000
_cell.length_c   1.000
_cell.angle_alpha   90.00
_cell.angle_beta   90.00
_cell.angle_gamma   90.00
#
_symmetry.space_group_name_H-M   'P 1'
#
loop_
_entity.id
_entity.type
_entity.pdbx_description
1 polymer ?
#
loop_
_entity_poly.entity_id
_entity_poly.type
_entity_poly.pdbx_seq_one_letter_code
_entity_poly.pdbx_strand_id
1 'polypeptide(L)'
;MTADEYLNMLLVREAVNTGTTSPVLAVQATLMPIFWEWAGSQLLAVHPSGSFMKGTAILSGTDIDLFISLSETTKESLKEIHALLFTKLTQVGYAPMRQNVSLNIKVQGFSVDLVPAKRQNPLLNDHSLYRRNGGEWTKTNVVTHINYVRAANCQQEIRILKLWRNQKKLDFPSFYLELTVIKALSLQTGYTLGRRVQIVFEYLRDTFATVRVVDPANSNNFISDDVTDGEKLKIIAAAKAARNAANWNEIVK
;
A
#
# COMPACT_ATOMS: atom_id res chain seq x y z
N MET A 1 20.20 24.77 -6.31
CA MET A 1 19.02 23.89 -6.36
C MET A 1 18.31 24.02 -5.03
N THR A 2 17.04 24.42 -5.05
CA THR A 2 16.20 24.52 -3.85
C THR A 2 15.81 23.12 -3.35
N ALA A 3 15.31 23.04 -2.12
CA ALA A 3 14.71 21.82 -1.57
C ALA A 3 13.64 21.22 -2.50
N ASP A 4 12.74 22.08 -2.98
CA ASP A 4 11.61 21.67 -3.81
C ASP A 4 12.05 21.21 -5.19
N GLU A 5 13.01 21.90 -5.82
CA GLU A 5 13.59 21.45 -7.10
C GLU A 5 14.20 20.05 -6.96
N TYR A 6 14.99 19.83 -5.91
CA TYR A 6 15.62 18.54 -5.65
C TYR A 6 14.59 17.42 -5.46
N LEU A 7 13.57 17.63 -4.61
CA LEU A 7 12.54 16.63 -4.34
C LEU A 7 11.67 16.36 -5.57
N ASN A 8 11.36 17.39 -6.37
CA ASN A 8 10.64 17.21 -7.63
C ASN A 8 11.43 16.38 -8.64
N MET A 9 12.75 16.54 -8.72
CA MET A 9 13.59 15.67 -9.55
C MET A 9 13.50 14.20 -9.11
N LEU A 10 13.47 13.93 -7.80
CA LEU A 10 13.26 12.58 -7.29
C LEU A 10 11.88 12.03 -7.68
N LEU A 11 10.83 12.84 -7.55
CA LEU A 11 9.46 12.43 -7.90
C LEU A 11 9.30 12.11 -9.39
N VAL A 12 9.99 12.86 -10.26
CA VAL A 12 10.04 12.61 -11.70
C VAL A 12 10.80 11.32 -12.00
N ARG A 13 11.99 11.13 -11.39
CA ARG A 13 12.77 9.89 -11.56
C ARG A 13 12.00 8.65 -11.12
N GLU A 14 11.25 8.77 -10.01
CA GLU A 14 10.50 7.66 -9.40
C GLU A 14 9.06 7.56 -9.91
N ALA A 15 8.73 8.26 -11.00
CA ALA A 15 7.39 8.24 -11.59
C ALA A 15 7.04 6.84 -12.10
N VAL A 16 5.81 6.39 -11.79
CA VAL A 16 5.24 5.15 -12.30
C VAL A 16 4.27 5.51 -13.41
N ASN A 17 4.33 4.79 -14.54
CA ASN A 17 3.38 5.01 -15.63
C ASN A 17 1.97 4.59 -15.19
N THR A 18 1.05 5.56 -15.10
CA THR A 18 -0.36 5.36 -14.76
C THR A 18 -1.30 5.55 -15.95
N GLY A 19 -0.75 5.72 -17.15
CA GLY A 19 -1.52 5.92 -18.38
C GLY A 19 -2.16 4.64 -18.92
N THR A 20 -2.75 4.74 -20.11
CA THR A 20 -3.39 3.63 -20.83
C THR A 20 -2.42 2.51 -21.21
N THR A 21 -1.12 2.79 -21.20
CA THR A 21 -0.04 1.82 -21.45
C THR A 21 0.63 1.32 -20.17
N SER A 22 0.01 1.57 -19.01
CA SER A 22 0.59 1.18 -17.71
C SER A 22 0.74 -0.35 -17.61
N PRO A 23 1.85 -0.84 -17.02
CA PRO A 23 2.07 -2.28 -16.82
C PRO A 23 0.95 -2.99 -16.06
N VAL A 24 0.27 -2.29 -15.15
CA VAL A 24 -0.83 -2.88 -14.38
C VAL A 24 -1.99 -3.32 -15.25
N LEU A 25 -2.30 -2.58 -16.32
CA LEU A 25 -3.39 -2.94 -17.25
C LEU A 25 -3.01 -4.19 -18.06
N ALA A 26 -1.76 -4.26 -18.53
CA ALA A 26 -1.24 -5.42 -19.26
C ALA A 26 -1.18 -6.67 -18.38
N VAL A 27 -0.70 -6.55 -17.13
CA VAL A 27 -0.67 -7.62 -16.14
C VAL A 27 -2.08 -8.08 -15.81
N GLN A 28 -3.00 -7.16 -15.55
CA GLN A 28 -4.39 -7.50 -15.26
C GLN A 28 -5.00 -8.28 -16.44
N ALA A 29 -4.90 -7.76 -17.67
CA ALA A 29 -5.41 -8.42 -18.85
C ALA A 29 -4.85 -9.84 -19.03
N THR A 30 -3.57 -10.04 -18.74
CA THR A 30 -2.90 -11.35 -18.79
C THR A 30 -3.47 -12.34 -17.78
N LEU A 31 -3.85 -11.88 -16.58
CA LEU A 31 -4.35 -12.74 -15.52
C LEU A 31 -5.87 -12.95 -15.54
N MET A 32 -6.63 -12.09 -16.24
CA MET A 32 -8.09 -12.17 -16.28
C MET A 32 -8.64 -13.56 -16.68
N PRO A 33 -8.11 -14.25 -17.72
CA PRO A 33 -8.59 -15.59 -18.06
C PRO A 33 -8.44 -16.61 -16.93
N ILE A 34 -7.34 -16.52 -16.17
CA ILE A 34 -7.08 -17.40 -15.02
C ILE A 34 -8.09 -17.16 -13.91
N PHE A 35 -8.42 -15.89 -13.63
CA PHE A 35 -9.40 -15.54 -12.61
C PHE A 35 -10.82 -15.98 -13.00
N TRP A 36 -11.19 -15.87 -14.28
CA TRP A 36 -12.48 -16.37 -14.76
C TRP A 36 -12.59 -17.88 -14.61
N GLU A 37 -11.55 -18.63 -14.96
CA GLU A 37 -11.56 -20.08 -14.81
C GLU A 37 -11.56 -20.51 -13.33
N TRP A 38 -10.85 -19.76 -12.47
CA TRP A 38 -10.78 -20.04 -11.04
C TRP A 38 -12.09 -19.78 -10.29
N ALA A 39 -12.66 -18.59 -10.46
CA ALA A 39 -13.77 -18.11 -9.64
C ALA A 39 -15.14 -18.23 -10.35
N GLY A 40 -15.15 -18.40 -11.67
CA GLY A 40 -16.38 -18.56 -12.46
C GLY A 40 -17.38 -17.44 -12.19
N SER A 41 -18.63 -17.81 -11.93
CA SER A 41 -19.73 -16.87 -11.63
C SER A 41 -19.58 -16.13 -10.29
N GLN A 42 -18.61 -16.53 -9.46
CA GLN A 42 -18.34 -15.86 -8.19
C GLN A 42 -17.45 -14.63 -8.35
N LEU A 43 -16.74 -14.49 -9.48
CA LEU A 43 -15.91 -13.33 -9.74
C LEU A 43 -16.79 -12.10 -10.02
N LEU A 44 -16.76 -11.13 -9.12
CA LEU A 44 -17.46 -9.86 -9.32
C LEU A 44 -16.59 -8.90 -10.13
N ALA A 45 -15.34 -8.75 -9.73
CA ALA A 45 -14.40 -7.85 -10.39
C ALA A 45 -12.95 -8.11 -10.00
N VAL A 46 -12.05 -7.62 -10.84
CA VAL A 46 -10.62 -7.49 -10.53
C VAL A 46 -10.25 -6.03 -10.77
N HIS A 47 -9.60 -5.41 -9.80
CA HIS A 47 -9.20 -4.01 -9.90
C HIS A 47 -7.74 -3.84 -9.47
N PRO A 48 -6.99 -2.95 -10.14
CA PRO A 48 -5.77 -2.41 -9.57
C PRO A 48 -6.09 -1.81 -8.20
N SER A 49 -5.16 -1.87 -7.26
CA SER A 49 -5.34 -1.35 -5.92
C SER A 49 -4.04 -0.77 -5.35
N GLY A 50 -3.90 -0.80 -4.03
CA GLY A 50 -2.66 -0.46 -3.34
C GLY A 50 -2.08 0.91 -3.69
N SER A 51 -0.76 0.99 -3.72
CA SER A 51 -0.03 2.26 -3.89
C SER A 51 -0.25 2.90 -5.26
N PHE A 52 -0.47 2.08 -6.29
CA PHE A 52 -0.77 2.55 -7.64
C PHE A 52 -2.05 3.37 -7.67
N MET A 53 -3.17 2.82 -7.19
CA MET A 53 -4.46 3.52 -7.22
C MET A 53 -4.55 4.71 -6.28
N LYS A 54 -3.76 4.70 -5.21
CA LYS A 54 -3.63 5.81 -4.27
C LYS A 54 -2.79 6.97 -4.82
N GLY A 55 -2.04 6.75 -5.90
CA GLY A 55 -1.09 7.72 -6.44
C GLY A 55 0.20 7.85 -5.62
N THR A 56 0.50 6.85 -4.79
CA THR A 56 1.63 6.86 -3.84
C THR A 56 2.71 5.83 -4.21
N ALA A 57 2.65 5.28 -5.42
CA ALA A 57 3.63 4.34 -5.96
C ALA A 57 4.98 5.02 -6.26
N ILE A 58 6.07 4.28 -6.10
CA ILE A 58 7.44 4.70 -6.46
C ILE A 58 8.09 3.61 -7.29
N LEU A 59 8.71 3.99 -8.41
CA LEU A 59 9.25 3.05 -9.39
C LEU A 59 10.19 2.01 -8.76
N SER A 60 11.07 2.44 -7.85
CA SER A 60 12.05 1.59 -7.17
C SER A 60 11.48 0.62 -6.12
N GLY A 61 10.17 0.65 -5.82
CA GLY A 61 9.60 -0.15 -4.74
C GLY A 61 8.12 -0.49 -4.89
N THR A 62 7.58 -0.46 -6.11
CA THR A 62 6.16 -0.77 -6.35
C THR A 62 5.99 -2.19 -6.85
N ASP A 63 5.27 -2.99 -6.06
CA ASP A 63 4.56 -4.17 -6.52
C ASP A 63 3.23 -3.74 -7.16
N ILE A 64 2.74 -4.52 -8.13
CA ILE A 64 1.41 -4.32 -8.70
C ILE A 64 0.40 -5.03 -7.82
N ASP A 65 -0.48 -4.27 -7.16
CA ASP A 65 -1.54 -4.83 -6.34
C ASP A 65 -2.82 -5.05 -7.18
N LEU A 66 -3.29 -6.29 -7.30
CA LEU A 66 -4.61 -6.61 -7.86
C LEU A 66 -5.55 -7.14 -6.77
N PHE A 67 -6.64 -6.42 -6.56
CA PHE A 67 -7.71 -6.82 -5.67
C PHE A 67 -8.75 -7.63 -6.44
N ILE A 68 -9.02 -8.85 -5.99
CA ILE A 68 -9.94 -9.77 -6.65
C ILE A 68 -11.17 -9.92 -5.77
N SER A 69 -12.29 -9.32 -6.21
CA SER A 69 -13.55 -9.30 -5.49
C SER A 69 -14.41 -10.49 -5.88
N LEU A 70 -14.76 -11.30 -4.89
CA LEU A 70 -15.68 -12.43 -5.00
C LEU A 70 -17.02 -12.11 -4.34
N SER A 71 -18.07 -12.75 -4.86
CA SER A 71 -19.44 -12.61 -4.36
C SER A 71 -19.57 -12.97 -2.88
N GLU A 72 -20.47 -12.30 -2.17
CA GLU A 72 -20.87 -12.70 -0.82
C GLU A 72 -21.47 -14.12 -0.79
N THR A 73 -21.97 -14.60 -1.92
CA THR A 73 -22.55 -15.94 -2.08
C THR A 73 -21.53 -17.07 -2.26
N THR A 74 -20.23 -16.74 -2.41
CA THR A 74 -19.12 -17.71 -2.51
C THR A 74 -19.12 -18.62 -1.28
N LYS A 75 -19.11 -19.94 -1.50
CA LYS A 75 -19.34 -20.94 -0.45
C LYS A 75 -18.08 -21.29 0.31
N GLU A 76 -16.95 -21.21 -0.37
CA GLU A 76 -15.63 -21.42 0.16
C GLU A 76 -15.34 -20.43 1.29
N SER A 77 -14.68 -20.93 2.33
CA SER A 77 -14.08 -20.10 3.38
C SER A 77 -12.95 -19.25 2.81
N LEU A 78 -12.60 -18.16 3.51
CA LEU A 78 -11.50 -17.27 3.09
C LEU A 78 -10.16 -18.01 2.94
N LYS A 79 -9.91 -18.99 3.82
CA LYS A 79 -8.74 -19.86 3.76
C LYS A 79 -8.76 -20.75 2.50
N GLU A 80 -9.91 -21.33 2.17
CA GLU A 80 -10.09 -22.15 0.96
C GLU A 80 -9.94 -21.32 -0.30
N ILE A 81 -10.56 -20.13 -0.37
CA ILE A 81 -10.40 -19.17 -1.47
C ILE A 81 -8.91 -18.92 -1.74
N HIS A 82 -8.15 -18.58 -0.70
CA HIS A 82 -6.71 -18.34 -0.79
C HIS A 82 -5.89 -19.59 -1.16
N ALA A 83 -6.32 -20.78 -0.72
CA ALA A 83 -5.69 -22.04 -1.07
C ALA A 83 -5.95 -22.42 -2.54
N LEU A 84 -7.20 -22.30 -3.00
CA LEU A 84 -7.63 -22.61 -4.37
C LEU A 84 -6.97 -21.69 -5.38
N LEU A 85 -6.88 -20.38 -5.11
CA LEU A 85 -6.17 -19.45 -6.00
C LEU A 85 -4.71 -19.85 -6.17
N PHE A 86 -4.03 -20.19 -5.07
CA PHE A 86 -2.64 -20.65 -5.12
C PHE A 86 -2.49 -21.94 -5.94
N THR A 87 -3.38 -22.92 -5.73
CA THR A 87 -3.38 -24.16 -6.51
C THR A 87 -3.58 -23.87 -7.99
N LYS A 88 -4.54 -23.01 -8.33
CA LYS A 88 -4.81 -22.63 -9.72
C LYS A 88 -3.59 -21.95 -10.36
N LEU A 89 -2.97 -20.99 -9.68
CA LEU A 89 -1.77 -20.30 -10.15
C LEU A 89 -0.60 -21.28 -10.37
N THR A 90 -0.44 -22.26 -9.47
CA THR A 90 0.59 -23.30 -9.60
C THR A 90 0.33 -24.20 -10.80
N GLN A 91 -0.93 -24.62 -11.01
CA GLN A 91 -1.32 -25.47 -12.13
C GLN A 91 -1.08 -24.82 -13.49
N VAL A 92 -1.27 -23.49 -13.59
CA VAL A 92 -1.01 -22.74 -14.84
C VAL A 92 0.44 -22.27 -14.97
N GLY A 93 1.34 -22.76 -14.11
CA GLY A 93 2.79 -22.62 -14.27
C GLY A 93 3.44 -21.45 -13.52
N TYR A 94 2.70 -20.71 -12.68
CA TYR A 94 3.32 -19.72 -11.79
C TYR A 94 3.92 -20.39 -10.54
N ALA A 95 4.86 -19.70 -9.91
CA ALA A 95 5.41 -20.06 -8.61
C ALA A 95 4.90 -19.06 -7.54
N PRO A 96 3.64 -19.18 -7.07
CA PRO A 96 3.07 -18.24 -6.11
C PRO A 96 3.76 -18.33 -4.74
N MET A 97 4.02 -17.17 -4.14
CA MET A 97 4.49 -17.04 -2.76
C MET A 97 3.36 -16.55 -1.87
N ARG A 98 3.10 -17.25 -0.76
CA ARG A 98 2.07 -16.84 0.20
C ARG A 98 2.58 -15.71 1.08
N GLN A 99 1.86 -14.60 1.09
CA GLN A 99 2.02 -13.51 2.06
C GLN A 99 0.91 -13.59 3.12
N ASN A 100 0.79 -12.56 3.97
CA ASN A 100 -0.21 -12.56 5.04
C ASN A 100 -1.66 -12.49 4.50
N VAL A 101 -1.90 -11.61 3.51
CA VAL A 101 -3.24 -11.36 2.95
C VAL A 101 -3.32 -11.58 1.43
N SER A 102 -2.22 -11.96 0.80
CA SER A 102 -2.03 -11.97 -0.65
C SER A 102 -1.17 -13.13 -1.12
N LEU A 103 -1.19 -13.37 -2.43
CA LEU A 103 -0.26 -14.24 -3.14
C LEU A 103 0.59 -13.39 -4.09
N ASN A 104 1.90 -13.43 -3.92
CA ASN A 104 2.82 -12.78 -4.85
C ASN A 104 3.17 -13.73 -6.00
N ILE A 105 3.14 -13.22 -7.24
CA ILE A 105 3.63 -13.91 -8.44
C ILE A 105 4.47 -12.97 -9.30
N LYS A 106 5.25 -13.54 -10.23
CA LYS A 106 5.91 -12.78 -11.30
C LYS A 106 5.14 -12.89 -12.60
N VAL A 107 4.77 -11.74 -13.19
CA VAL A 107 4.05 -11.66 -14.47
C VAL A 107 4.77 -10.66 -15.36
N GLN A 108 5.29 -11.11 -16.50
CA GLN A 108 6.01 -10.25 -17.46
C GLN A 108 7.15 -9.43 -16.81
N GLY A 109 7.86 -10.02 -15.83
CA GLY A 109 8.93 -9.36 -15.08
C GLY A 109 8.47 -8.50 -13.91
N PHE A 110 7.17 -8.23 -13.78
CA PHE A 110 6.60 -7.48 -12.66
C PHE A 110 6.29 -8.38 -11.48
N SER A 111 6.49 -7.83 -10.28
CA SER A 111 6.01 -8.39 -9.02
C SER A 111 4.52 -8.02 -8.85
N VAL A 112 3.67 -9.01 -8.62
CA VAL A 112 2.21 -8.81 -8.56
C VAL A 112 1.65 -9.46 -7.31
N ASP A 113 1.03 -8.66 -6.44
CA ASP A 113 0.33 -9.12 -5.26
C ASP A 113 -1.17 -9.28 -5.57
N LEU A 114 -1.64 -10.52 -5.45
CA LEU A 114 -3.03 -10.90 -5.68
C LEU A 114 -3.75 -11.02 -4.34
N VAL A 115 -4.75 -10.17 -4.13
CA VAL A 115 -5.52 -10.11 -2.87
C VAL A 115 -6.93 -10.64 -3.14
N PRO A 116 -7.19 -11.95 -2.94
CA PRO A 116 -8.54 -12.48 -3.04
C PRO A 116 -9.37 -12.07 -1.83
N ALA A 117 -10.58 -11.57 -2.09
CA ALA A 117 -11.45 -11.00 -1.08
C ALA A 117 -12.90 -11.38 -1.31
N LYS A 118 -13.62 -11.74 -0.25
CA LYS A 118 -15.05 -12.06 -0.33
C LYS A 118 -15.87 -10.85 0.12
N ARG A 119 -16.80 -10.39 -0.71
CA ARG A 119 -17.71 -9.28 -0.36
C ARG A 119 -18.60 -9.67 0.83
N GLN A 120 -18.86 -8.74 1.73
CA GLN A 120 -19.66 -9.01 2.94
C GLN A 120 -21.17 -8.92 2.68
N ASN A 121 -21.59 -8.05 1.76
CA ASN A 121 -22.98 -7.88 1.36
C ASN A 121 -23.08 -7.22 -0.03
N PRO A 122 -24.21 -7.34 -0.74
CA PRO A 122 -24.33 -6.84 -2.11
C PRO A 122 -24.37 -5.31 -2.25
N LEU A 123 -24.59 -4.57 -1.16
CA LEU A 123 -24.86 -3.14 -1.17
C LEU A 123 -23.62 -2.28 -0.87
N LEU A 124 -22.63 -2.84 -0.17
CA LEU A 124 -21.43 -2.15 0.29
C LEU A 124 -20.18 -2.75 -0.34
N ASN A 125 -19.10 -1.96 -0.34
CA ASN A 125 -17.78 -2.37 -0.82
C ASN A 125 -16.90 -2.99 0.29
N ASP A 126 -17.51 -3.44 1.38
CA ASP A 126 -16.81 -4.10 2.46
C ASP A 126 -16.51 -5.55 2.10
N HIS A 127 -15.27 -5.95 2.33
CA HIS A 127 -14.80 -7.30 2.05
C HIS A 127 -14.14 -7.91 3.27
N SER A 128 -14.17 -9.24 3.33
CA SER A 128 -13.36 -10.03 4.25
C SER A 128 -12.13 -10.59 3.52
N LEU A 129 -10.97 -10.41 4.14
CA LEU A 129 -9.68 -10.98 3.70
C LEU A 129 -9.26 -12.10 4.64
N TYR A 130 -8.60 -13.11 4.10
CA TYR A 130 -7.88 -14.09 4.93
C TYR A 130 -6.61 -13.46 5.49
N ARG A 131 -6.37 -13.59 6.81
CA ARG A 131 -5.06 -13.32 7.43
C ARG A 131 -4.41 -14.65 7.75
N ARG A 132 -3.35 -14.99 7.01
CA ARG A 132 -2.61 -16.24 7.21
C ARG A 132 -1.97 -16.29 8.60
N ASN A 133 -1.41 -15.17 9.05
CA ASN A 133 -0.89 -15.06 10.41
C ASN A 133 -2.08 -15.05 11.38
N GLY A 134 -2.15 -16.05 12.25
CA GLY A 134 -3.29 -16.26 13.17
C GLY A 134 -4.44 -17.09 12.56
N GLY A 135 -4.50 -17.24 11.24
CA GLY A 135 -5.54 -18.03 10.57
C GLY A 135 -6.94 -17.40 10.65
N GLU A 136 -7.02 -16.10 10.88
CA GLU A 136 -8.25 -15.34 11.06
C GLU A 136 -8.65 -14.59 9.77
N TRP A 137 -9.59 -13.65 9.89
CA TRP A 137 -9.99 -12.75 8.82
C TRP A 137 -9.93 -11.29 9.25
N THR A 138 -9.90 -10.39 8.28
CA THR A 138 -10.06 -8.96 8.57
C THR A 138 -10.99 -8.29 7.58
N LYS A 139 -11.71 -7.29 8.07
CA LYS A 139 -12.52 -6.41 7.23
C LYS A 139 -11.61 -5.42 6.51
N THR A 140 -11.84 -5.24 5.21
CA THR A 140 -11.19 -4.20 4.41
C THR A 140 -12.22 -3.47 3.54
N ASN A 141 -11.90 -2.24 3.16
CA ASN A 141 -12.59 -1.52 2.11
C ASN A 141 -11.56 -0.74 1.28
N VAL A 142 -11.10 -1.37 0.21
CA VAL A 142 -10.05 -0.82 -0.67
C VAL A 142 -10.47 0.51 -1.29
N VAL A 143 -11.76 0.68 -1.60
CA VAL A 143 -12.29 1.95 -2.13
C VAL A 143 -12.18 3.06 -1.09
N THR A 144 -12.57 2.80 0.16
CA THR A 144 -12.40 3.76 1.27
C THR A 144 -10.93 4.13 1.46
N HIS A 145 -10.01 3.17 1.41
CA HIS A 145 -8.57 3.43 1.52
C HIS A 145 -8.05 4.31 0.39
N ILE A 146 -8.43 4.01 -0.86
CA ILE A 146 -8.03 4.81 -2.03
C ILE A 146 -8.56 6.23 -1.91
N ASN A 147 -9.85 6.40 -1.61
CA ASN A 147 -10.49 7.69 -1.50
C ASN A 147 -9.90 8.53 -0.38
N TYR A 148 -9.68 7.93 0.80
CA TYR A 148 -9.08 8.62 1.95
C TYR A 148 -7.70 9.16 1.62
N VAL A 149 -6.82 8.33 1.04
CA VAL A 149 -5.45 8.75 0.68
C VAL A 149 -5.47 9.78 -0.45
N ARG A 150 -6.32 9.61 -1.47
CA ARG A 150 -6.45 10.57 -2.58
C ARG A 150 -6.93 11.93 -2.11
N ALA A 151 -7.99 11.97 -1.30
CA ALA A 151 -8.59 13.20 -0.80
C ALA A 151 -7.65 14.01 0.09
N ALA A 152 -6.70 13.36 0.77
CA ALA A 152 -5.71 14.04 1.60
C ALA A 152 -4.69 14.88 0.80
N ASN A 153 -4.56 14.65 -0.51
CA ASN A 153 -3.67 15.41 -1.40
C ASN A 153 -2.22 15.52 -0.90
N CYS A 154 -1.68 14.43 -0.33
CA CYS A 154 -0.31 14.35 0.21
C CYS A 154 0.56 13.32 -0.55
N GLN A 155 0.24 13.02 -1.81
CA GLN A 155 0.87 11.93 -2.55
C GLN A 155 2.36 12.16 -2.77
N GLN A 156 2.78 13.41 -3.01
CA GLN A 156 4.17 13.76 -3.22
C GLN A 156 5.00 13.52 -1.95
N GLU A 157 4.53 13.99 -0.80
CA GLU A 157 5.17 13.78 0.49
C GLU A 157 5.25 12.29 0.81
N ILE A 158 4.15 11.55 0.64
CA ILE A 158 4.12 10.11 0.85
C ILE A 158 5.17 9.40 -0.01
N ARG A 159 5.29 9.76 -1.30
CA ARG A 159 6.28 9.15 -2.22
C ARG A 159 7.72 9.45 -1.76
N ILE A 160 8.01 10.69 -1.36
CA ILE A 160 9.32 11.04 -0.79
C ILE A 160 9.61 10.24 0.49
N LEU A 161 8.64 10.15 1.41
CA LEU A 161 8.81 9.40 2.65
C LEU A 161 8.97 7.89 2.39
N LYS A 162 8.32 7.33 1.37
CA LYS A 162 8.55 5.93 0.97
C LYS A 162 9.97 5.71 0.46
N LEU A 163 10.53 6.61 -0.34
CA LEU A 163 11.92 6.53 -0.79
C LEU A 163 12.88 6.58 0.39
N TRP A 164 12.70 7.55 1.29
CA TRP A 164 13.47 7.68 2.51
C TRP A 164 13.40 6.39 3.35
N ARG A 165 12.19 5.88 3.61
CA ARG A 165 11.93 4.66 4.36
C ARG A 165 12.68 3.46 3.77
N ASN A 166 12.63 3.30 2.45
CA ASN A 166 13.31 2.21 1.75
C ASN A 166 14.85 2.34 1.86
N GLN A 167 15.40 3.53 1.64
CA GLN A 167 16.84 3.79 1.68
C GLN A 167 17.43 3.61 3.09
N LYS A 168 16.65 3.95 4.13
CA LYS A 168 17.03 3.75 5.52
C LYS A 168 16.67 2.36 6.06
N LYS A 169 16.08 1.48 5.22
CA LYS A 169 15.68 0.11 5.56
C LYS A 169 14.83 0.04 6.83
N LEU A 170 13.82 0.90 6.91
CA LEU A 170 12.95 1.00 8.08
C LEU A 170 11.73 0.08 7.90
N ASP A 171 11.43 -0.70 8.94
CA ASP A 171 10.20 -1.47 9.06
C ASP A 171 9.02 -0.54 9.36
N PHE A 172 8.51 0.07 8.29
CA PHE A 172 7.38 1.00 8.35
C PHE A 172 6.42 0.67 7.20
N PRO A 173 5.34 -0.09 7.47
CA PRO A 173 4.39 -0.54 6.46
C PRO A 173 3.83 0.62 5.62
N SER A 174 3.70 0.40 4.31
CA SER A 174 3.34 1.46 3.36
C SER A 174 2.03 2.17 3.73
N PHE A 175 1.01 1.42 4.18
CA PHE A 175 -0.26 2.01 4.57
C PHE A 175 -0.16 2.78 5.89
N TYR A 176 0.62 2.29 6.86
CA TYR A 176 0.85 3.03 8.10
C TYR A 176 1.60 4.34 7.83
N LEU A 177 2.61 4.33 6.95
CA LEU A 177 3.32 5.53 6.50
C LEU A 177 2.36 6.52 5.84
N GLU A 178 1.51 6.06 4.93
CA GLU A 178 0.49 6.89 4.27
C GLU A 178 -0.40 7.62 5.28
N LEU A 179 -1.00 6.89 6.22
CA LEU A 179 -1.88 7.46 7.23
C LEU A 179 -1.14 8.40 8.20
N THR A 180 0.11 8.10 8.51
CA THR A 180 0.95 8.95 9.38
C THR A 180 1.26 10.28 8.70
N VAL A 181 1.62 10.28 7.42
CA VAL A 181 1.86 11.51 6.65
C VAL A 181 0.59 12.36 6.58
N ILE A 182 -0.56 11.74 6.28
CA ILE A 182 -1.84 12.43 6.23
C ILE A 182 -2.18 13.07 7.58
N LYS A 183 -1.98 12.33 8.68
CA LYS A 183 -2.22 12.83 10.03
C LYS A 183 -1.30 13.99 10.41
N ALA A 184 -0.02 13.92 10.03
CA ALA A 184 0.95 14.99 10.27
C ALA A 184 0.62 16.28 9.53
N LEU A 185 -0.04 16.18 8.37
CA LEU A 185 -0.30 17.31 7.47
C LEU A 185 -1.75 17.80 7.44
N SER A 186 -2.66 17.19 8.19
CA SER A 186 -4.11 17.44 8.13
C SER A 186 -4.53 18.89 8.40
N LEU A 187 -3.68 19.67 9.10
CA LEU A 187 -3.90 21.09 9.41
C LEU A 187 -2.78 22.00 8.89
N GLN A 188 -1.90 21.47 8.02
CA GLN A 188 -0.71 22.16 7.56
C GLN A 188 -0.90 22.49 6.08
N THR A 189 -1.41 23.68 5.77
CA THR A 189 -1.69 24.14 4.39
C THR A 189 -0.75 25.28 3.99
N GLY A 190 -0.58 25.52 2.69
CA GLY A 190 0.17 26.68 2.17
C GLY A 190 1.71 26.56 2.22
N TYR A 191 2.26 25.42 2.65
CA TYR A 191 3.70 25.18 2.67
C TYR A 191 4.22 24.53 1.39
N THR A 192 5.49 24.80 1.08
CA THR A 192 6.28 24.13 0.02
C THR A 192 6.47 22.64 0.29
N LEU A 193 6.76 21.86 -0.75
CA LEU A 193 6.93 20.40 -0.64
C LEU A 193 8.03 20.06 0.38
N GLY A 194 9.19 20.73 0.29
CA GLY A 194 10.29 20.52 1.21
C GLY A 194 9.90 20.82 2.66
N ARG A 195 9.14 21.91 2.90
CA ARG A 195 8.69 22.23 4.27
C ARG A 195 7.68 21.21 4.78
N ARG A 196 6.75 20.74 3.95
CA ARG A 196 5.77 19.70 4.32
C ARG A 196 6.46 18.39 4.71
N VAL A 197 7.46 17.95 3.94
CA VAL A 197 8.25 16.76 4.29
C VAL A 197 9.01 16.96 5.61
N GLN A 198 9.56 18.15 5.87
CA GLN A 198 10.20 18.46 7.16
C GLN A 198 9.21 18.43 8.33
N ILE A 199 7.98 18.92 8.14
CA ILE A 199 6.90 18.81 9.14
C ILE A 199 6.58 17.35 9.46
N VAL A 200 6.56 16.46 8.47
CA VAL A 200 6.39 15.02 8.71
C VAL A 200 7.52 14.47 9.57
N PHE A 201 8.78 14.86 9.33
CA PHE A 201 9.90 14.43 10.19
C PHE A 201 9.80 15.00 11.62
N GLU A 202 9.32 16.24 11.79
CA GLU A 202 9.02 16.83 13.11
C GLU A 202 7.93 16.01 13.83
N TYR A 203 6.86 15.69 13.13
CA TYR A 203 5.79 14.84 13.65
C TYR A 203 6.28 13.43 14.04
N LEU A 204 7.11 12.83 13.18
CA LEU A 204 7.71 11.52 13.46
C LEU A 204 8.59 11.57 14.70
N ARG A 205 9.39 12.63 14.87
CA ARG A 205 10.25 12.82 16.04
C ARG A 205 9.46 12.99 17.34
N ASP A 206 8.40 13.81 17.30
CA ASP A 206 7.78 14.33 18.52
C ASP A 206 6.52 13.55 18.95
N THR A 207 5.79 12.99 17.99
CA THR A 207 4.43 12.47 18.22
C THR A 207 4.27 10.98 17.92
N PHE A 208 5.13 10.42 17.07
CA PHE A 208 4.91 9.07 16.52
C PHE A 208 4.91 7.94 17.56
N ALA A 209 5.69 8.08 18.64
CA ALA A 209 5.78 7.06 19.68
C ALA A 209 4.43 6.73 20.33
N THR A 210 3.57 7.74 20.51
CA THR A 210 2.35 7.62 21.31
C THR A 210 1.07 7.70 20.46
N VAL A 211 1.17 8.15 19.21
CA VAL A 211 -0.02 8.33 18.38
C VAL A 211 -0.61 7.00 17.93
N ARG A 212 -1.91 6.85 18.19
CA ARG A 212 -2.71 5.79 17.58
C ARG A 212 -3.18 6.20 16.19
N VAL A 213 -3.01 5.29 15.24
CA VAL A 213 -3.49 5.44 13.87
C VAL A 213 -4.45 4.31 13.59
N VAL A 214 -5.69 4.69 13.25
CA VAL A 214 -6.81 3.77 13.04
C VAL A 214 -7.06 3.63 11.55
N ASP A 215 -7.42 2.43 11.12
CA ASP A 215 -7.82 2.17 9.75
C ASP A 215 -9.13 2.93 9.42
N PRO A 216 -9.15 3.79 8.39
CA PRO A 216 -10.37 4.54 8.01
C PRO A 216 -11.52 3.64 7.53
N ALA A 217 -11.26 2.38 7.16
CA ALA A 217 -12.28 1.41 6.78
C ALA A 217 -12.70 0.45 7.90
N ASN A 218 -11.98 0.44 9.02
CA ASN A 218 -12.21 -0.50 10.11
C ASN A 218 -11.73 0.09 11.44
N SER A 219 -12.65 0.71 12.18
CA SER A 219 -12.33 1.38 13.46
C SER A 219 -11.74 0.46 14.54
N ASN A 220 -11.88 -0.86 14.39
CA ASN A 220 -11.33 -1.84 15.32
C ASN A 220 -9.89 -2.26 14.95
N ASN A 221 -9.37 -1.78 13.81
CA ASN A 221 -8.03 -2.09 13.32
C ASN A 221 -7.09 -0.90 13.57
N PHE A 222 -6.20 -1.05 14.56
CA PHE A 222 -5.17 -0.08 14.87
C PHE A 222 -3.93 -0.35 14.02
N ILE A 223 -3.77 0.41 12.94
CA ILE A 223 -2.63 0.30 12.01
C ILE A 223 -1.30 0.61 12.73
N SER A 224 -1.34 1.38 13.82
CA SER A 224 -0.18 1.65 14.66
C SER A 224 0.39 0.43 15.40
N ASP A 225 -0.33 -0.68 15.40
CA ASP A 225 0.08 -1.94 16.04
C ASP A 225 0.83 -2.85 15.06
N ASP A 226 0.89 -2.48 13.78
CA ASP A 226 1.64 -3.22 12.73
C ASP A 226 3.16 -3.07 12.85
N VAL A 227 3.65 -2.25 13.80
CA VAL A 227 5.07 -2.08 14.12
C VAL A 227 5.28 -2.12 15.63
N THR A 228 6.36 -2.75 16.04
CA THR A 228 6.82 -2.85 17.42
C THR A 228 7.37 -1.51 17.94
N ASP A 229 7.45 -1.36 19.26
CA ASP A 229 8.06 -0.17 19.87
C ASP A 229 9.53 0.00 19.47
N GLY A 230 10.28 -1.09 19.30
CA GLY A 230 11.65 -1.06 18.81
C GLY A 230 11.75 -0.51 17.38
N GLU A 231 10.83 -0.89 16.50
CA GLU A 231 10.75 -0.35 15.14
C GLU A 231 10.34 1.13 15.14
N LYS A 232 9.40 1.53 16.01
CA LYS A 232 9.04 2.95 16.20
C LYS A 232 10.26 3.77 16.61
N LEU A 233 11.08 3.29 17.55
CA LEU A 233 12.29 3.98 17.98
C LEU A 233 13.30 4.16 16.84
N LYS A 234 13.47 3.16 15.96
CA LYS A 234 14.31 3.28 14.76
C LYS A 234 13.79 4.34 13.79
N ILE A 235 12.47 4.38 13.54
CA ILE A 235 11.83 5.39 12.69
C ILE A 235 12.03 6.79 13.27
N ILE A 236 11.82 6.97 14.57
CA ILE A 236 12.03 8.23 15.29
C ILE A 236 13.49 8.69 15.19
N ALA A 237 14.45 7.79 15.41
CA ALA A 237 15.87 8.10 15.30
C ALA A 237 16.27 8.53 13.88
N ALA A 238 15.76 7.82 12.86
CA ALA A 238 15.99 8.19 11.47
C ALA A 238 15.36 9.56 11.11
N ALA A 239 14.17 9.87 11.64
CA ALA A 239 13.53 11.17 11.43
C ALA A 239 14.32 12.31 12.11
N LYS A 240 14.88 12.08 13.31
CA LYS A 240 15.80 13.02 13.97
C LYS A 240 17.03 13.29 13.10
N ALA A 241 17.65 12.24 12.56
CA ALA A 241 18.79 12.38 11.66
C ALA A 241 18.41 13.18 10.39
N ALA A 242 17.23 12.92 9.81
CA ALA A 242 16.74 13.67 8.65
C ALA A 242 16.52 15.16 8.94
N ARG A 243 16.04 15.52 10.15
CA ARG A 243 15.89 16.93 10.56
C ARG A 243 17.22 17.66 10.71
N ASN A 244 18.25 16.94 11.17
CA ASN A 244 19.57 17.52 11.45
C ASN A 244 20.49 17.53 10.21
N ALA A 245 20.07 16.89 9.11
CA ALA A 245 20.82 16.89 7.86
C ALA A 245 20.92 18.29 7.28
N ALA A 246 22.09 18.65 6.78
CA ALA A 246 22.32 19.96 6.15
C ALA A 246 21.73 20.00 4.74
N ASN A 247 21.69 18.85 4.06
CA ASN A 247 21.30 18.75 2.66
C ASN A 247 20.29 17.61 2.42
N TRP A 248 19.40 17.80 1.44
CA TRP A 248 18.36 16.80 1.13
C TRP A 248 18.90 15.47 0.62
N ASN A 249 20.05 15.47 -0.05
CA ASN A 249 20.71 14.25 -0.53
C ASN A 249 21.27 13.37 0.60
N GLU A 250 21.43 13.89 1.83
CA GLU A 250 21.75 13.08 3.02
C GLU A 250 20.49 12.38 3.57
N ILE A 251 19.33 13.01 3.35
CA ILE A 251 18.02 12.50 3.77
C ILE A 251 17.54 11.41 2.81
N VAL A 252 17.37 11.76 1.54
CA VAL A 252 16.75 10.93 0.51
C VAL A 252 17.38 11.20 -0.85
N LYS A 253 17.66 10.13 -1.59
CA LYS A 253 18.32 10.16 -2.89
C LYS A 253 17.47 9.65 -4.02
#